data_AF-A0A1J3FKX5-F1
#
_entry.id   AF-A0A1J3FKX5-F1
#
_cell.length_a   1.000
_cell.length_b   1.000
_cell.length_c   1.000
_cell.angle_alpha   90.00
_cell.angle_beta   90.00
_cell.angle_gamma   90.00
#
_symmetry.space_group_name_H-M   'P 1'
#
loop_
_entity.id
_entity.type
_entity.pdbx_description
1 polymer ?
#
loop_
_entity_poly.entity_id
_entity_poly.type
_entity_poly.pdbx_seq_one_letter_code
_entity_poly.pdbx_strand_id
1 'polypeptide(L)'
;MIVGICGPAGIGKTTIARALHSLLSGSFHLSFFVDNLRGSYHSGFDEYSLKLRLQEDFIQKVLNQNGMRVRHLGAVKENLCDQKVLIILDDVNNLNQLEALADETTWFGP
;
A
#
# COMPACT_ATOMS: atom_id res chain seq x y z
N MET A 1 13.45 -1.36 -0.65
CA MET A 1 13.82 0.06 -0.88
C MET A 1 12.54 0.88 -0.88
N ILE A 2 12.52 2.04 -0.22
CA ILE A 2 11.36 2.95 -0.22
C ILE A 2 11.76 4.25 -0.90
N VAL A 3 10.91 4.77 -1.78
CA VAL A 3 11.13 6.03 -2.52
C VAL A 3 9.90 6.91 -2.37
N GLY A 4 10.11 8.17 -1.95
CA GLY A 4 9.06 9.17 -1.83
C GLY A 4 9.03 10.12 -3.03
N ILE A 5 7.85 10.36 -3.60
CA ILE A 5 7.62 11.38 -4.64
C ILE A 5 6.73 12.47 -4.04
N CYS A 6 7.28 13.67 -3.82
CA CYS A 6 6.57 14.81 -3.23
C CYS A 6 6.64 16.05 -4.12
N GLY A 7 5.71 16.97 -3.94
CA GLY A 7 5.63 18.20 -4.74
C GLY A 7 4.21 18.78 -4.82
N PRO A 8 4.05 19.98 -5.42
CA PRO A 8 2.76 20.68 -5.49
C PRO A 8 1.65 19.89 -6.18
N ALA A 9 0.39 20.28 -5.95
CA ALA A 9 -0.75 19.75 -6.68
C ALA A 9 -0.60 20.04 -8.19
N GLY A 10 -0.95 19.08 -9.04
CA GLY A 10 -0.92 19.24 -10.50
C GLY A 10 0.45 19.06 -11.18
N ILE A 11 1.55 18.90 -10.44
CA ILE A 11 2.90 18.74 -11.02
C ILE A 11 3.14 17.39 -11.74
N GLY A 12 2.19 16.45 -11.66
CA GLY A 12 2.26 15.17 -12.37
C GLY A 12 2.80 13.98 -11.58
N LYS A 13 2.84 14.03 -10.24
CA LYS A 13 3.32 12.93 -9.36
C LYS A 13 2.66 11.57 -9.68
N THR A 14 1.33 11.53 -9.68
CA THR A 14 0.56 10.33 -9.99
C THR A 14 0.83 9.83 -11.42
N THR A 15 1.05 10.74 -12.38
CA THR A 15 1.40 10.38 -13.76
C THR A 15 2.76 9.68 -13.81
N ILE A 16 3.76 10.22 -13.12
CA ILE A 16 5.09 9.60 -13.01
C ILE A 16 4.99 8.23 -12.33
N ALA A 17 4.23 8.13 -11.23
CA ALA A 17 4.04 6.87 -10.52
C ALA A 17 3.40 5.80 -11.41
N ARG A 18 2.38 6.14 -12.21
CA ARG A 18 1.76 5.22 -13.18
C ARG A 18 2.72 4.79 -14.28
N ALA A 19 3.53 5.71 -14.81
CA ALA A 19 4.54 5.38 -15.80
C ALA A 19 5.58 4.40 -15.23
N LEU A 20 6.06 4.64 -14.00
CA LEU A 20 6.97 3.73 -13.30
C LEU A 20 6.34 2.36 -13.08
N HIS A 21 5.08 2.30 -12.64
CA HIS A 21 4.36 1.03 -12.50
C HIS A 21 4.33 0.24 -13.81
N SER A 22 3.98 0.92 -14.92
CA SER A 22 3.92 0.28 -16.24
C SER A 22 5.27 -0.22 -16.74
N LEU A 23 6.36 0.48 -16.42
CA LEU A 23 7.70 0.13 -16.87
C LEU A 23 8.32 -0.99 -16.02
N LEU A 24 8.04 -1.02 -14.72
CA LEU A 24 8.74 -1.87 -13.77
C LEU A 24 7.97 -3.14 -13.37
N SER A 25 6.64 -3.15 -13.48
CA SER A 25 5.78 -4.23 -12.97
C SER A 25 6.22 -5.64 -13.40
N GLY A 26 6.66 -5.81 -14.66
CA GLY A 26 7.11 -7.10 -15.19
C GLY A 26 8.37 -7.69 -14.54
N SER A 27 9.08 -6.94 -13.70
CA SER A 27 10.28 -7.38 -12.98
C SER A 27 10.02 -7.84 -11.53
N PHE A 28 8.76 -7.84 -11.10
CA PHE A 28 8.32 -8.20 -9.75
C PHE A 28 7.30 -9.34 -9.81
N HIS A 29 7.28 -10.20 -8.78
CA HIS A 29 6.29 -11.29 -8.70
C HIS A 29 4.88 -10.75 -8.51
N LEU A 30 4.77 -9.67 -7.76
CA LEU A 30 3.53 -8.98 -7.49
C LEU A 30 3.71 -7.48 -7.72
N SER A 31 2.74 -6.84 -8.36
CA SER A 31 2.79 -5.40 -8.65
C SER A 31 1.41 -4.78 -8.46
N PHE A 32 1.32 -3.75 -7.62
CA PHE A 32 0.05 -3.11 -7.28
C PHE A 32 0.15 -1.59 -7.26
N PHE A 33 -0.89 -0.97 -7.79
CA PHE A 33 -1.12 0.47 -7.70
C PHE A 33 -2.33 0.70 -6.78
N VAL A 34 -2.08 1.25 -5.61
CA VAL A 34 -3.13 1.63 -4.66
C VAL A 34 -3.41 3.11 -4.86
N ASP A 35 -4.53 3.39 -5.52
CA ASP A 35 -4.96 4.75 -5.81
C ASP A 35 -5.75 5.38 -4.66
N ASN A 36 -5.63 6.70 -4.54
CA ASN A 36 -6.48 7.54 -3.70
C ASN A 36 -6.56 7.11 -2.22
N LEU A 37 -5.40 6.92 -1.57
CA LEU A 37 -5.38 6.64 -0.13
C LEU A 37 -5.97 7.77 0.71
N ARG A 38 -5.97 9.00 0.21
CA ARG A 38 -6.62 10.15 0.86
C ARG A 38 -8.07 9.89 1.30
N GLY A 39 -8.81 9.05 0.58
CA GLY A 39 -10.19 8.66 0.92
C GLY A 39 -10.33 7.53 1.95
N SER A 40 -9.24 6.90 2.36
CA SER A 40 -9.25 5.71 3.23
C SER A 40 -9.51 6.03 4.71
N TYR A 41 -9.55 7.32 5.06
CA TYR A 41 -9.74 7.75 6.44
C TYR A 41 -11.23 7.89 6.75
N HIS A 42 -11.76 6.99 7.57
CA HIS A 42 -13.15 7.04 8.02
C HIS A 42 -13.22 7.69 9.41
N SER A 43 -13.97 8.80 9.52
CA SER A 43 -14.23 9.46 10.80
C SER A 43 -14.99 8.51 11.74
N GLY A 44 -14.44 8.24 12.93
CA GLY A 44 -15.10 7.45 13.98
C GLY A 44 -14.40 6.15 14.39
N PHE A 45 -13.33 5.75 13.71
CA PHE A 45 -12.49 4.63 14.13
C PHE A 45 -11.29 5.11 14.94
N ASP A 46 -10.86 4.30 15.92
CA ASP A 46 -9.55 4.46 16.54
C ASP A 46 -8.43 4.09 15.53
N GLU A 47 -7.20 4.47 15.87
CA GLU A 47 -6.04 4.28 15.00
C GLU A 47 -5.79 2.81 14.62
N TYR A 48 -5.95 1.90 15.58
CA TYR A 48 -5.74 0.47 15.36
C TYR A 48 -6.77 -0.08 14.38
N SER A 49 -8.04 0.25 14.57
CA SER A 49 -9.15 -0.15 13.71
C SER A 49 -9.00 0.39 12.28
N LEU A 50 -8.48 1.62 12.12
CA LEU A 50 -8.16 2.20 10.81
C LEU A 50 -7.05 1.44 10.10
N LYS A 51 -5.94 1.18 10.80
CA LYS A 51 -4.80 0.41 10.24
C LYS A 51 -5.23 -1.01 9.85
N LEU A 52 -6.08 -1.65 10.66
CA LEU A 52 -6.58 -3.00 10.40
C LEU A 52 -7.39 -3.07 9.11
N ARG A 53 -8.31 -2.12 8.94
CA ARG A 53 -9.15 -2.03 7.74
C ARG A 53 -8.33 -1.70 6.49
N LEU A 54 -7.33 -0.84 6.62
CA LEU A 54 -6.38 -0.54 5.54
C LEU A 54 -5.62 -1.79 5.10
N GLN A 55 -5.12 -2.60 6.04
CA GLN A 55 -4.48 -3.88 5.70
C GLN A 55 -5.45 -4.86 5.05
N GLU A 56 -6.69 -4.93 5.55
CA GLU A 56 -7.73 -5.79 4.97
C GLU A 56 -8.01 -5.42 3.51
N ASP A 57 -8.34 -4.16 3.25
CA ASP A 57 -8.63 -3.67 1.89
C ASP A 57 -7.41 -3.86 0.96
N PHE A 58 -6.21 -3.62 1.47
CA PHE A 58 -4.97 -3.79 0.73
C PHE A 58 -4.72 -5.26 0.35
N ILE A 59 -4.76 -6.17 1.33
CA ILE A 59 -4.51 -7.59 1.08
C ILE A 59 -5.60 -8.19 0.18
N GLN A 60 -6.87 -7.81 0.34
CA GLN A 60 -7.92 -8.26 -0.57
C GLN A 60 -7.64 -7.87 -2.02
N LYS A 61 -7.19 -6.63 -2.26
CA LYS A 61 -6.80 -6.14 -3.60
C LYS A 61 -5.55 -6.84 -4.13
N VAL A 62 -4.53 -7.02 -3.28
CA VAL A 62 -3.25 -7.62 -3.64
C VAL A 62 -3.40 -9.10 -3.96
N LEU A 63 -4.08 -9.87 -3.11
CA LEU A 63 -4.21 -11.30 -3.28
C LEU A 63 -5.42 -11.70 -4.13
N ASN A 64 -6.25 -10.73 -4.54
CA ASN A 64 -7.53 -10.97 -5.21
C ASN A 64 -8.44 -11.94 -4.43
N GLN A 65 -8.38 -11.88 -3.10
CA GLN A 65 -9.13 -12.75 -2.19
C GLN A 65 -10.24 -11.98 -1.49
N ASN A 66 -11.40 -11.92 -2.15
CA ASN A 66 -12.58 -11.27 -1.58
C ASN A 66 -13.03 -11.99 -0.30
N GLY A 67 -13.27 -11.23 0.76
CA GLY A 67 -13.78 -11.76 2.03
C GLY A 67 -12.71 -12.27 3.01
N MET A 68 -11.42 -12.08 2.71
CA MET A 68 -10.38 -12.28 3.72
C MET A 68 -10.55 -11.24 4.84
N ARG A 69 -10.66 -11.71 6.08
CA ARG A 69 -10.64 -10.84 7.27
C ARG A 69 -9.27 -10.81 7.91
N VAL A 70 -8.69 -9.62 8.00
CA VAL A 70 -7.48 -9.36 8.77
C VAL A 70 -7.84 -9.22 10.24
N ARG A 71 -7.19 -10.01 11.11
CA ARG A 71 -7.48 -10.04 12.56
C ARG A 71 -6.47 -9.27 13.40
N HIS A 72 -5.32 -8.93 12.83
CA HIS A 72 -4.22 -8.23 13.49
C HIS A 72 -3.36 -7.47 12.46
N LEU A 73 -2.56 -6.51 12.93
CA LEU A 73 -1.72 -5.63 12.10
C LEU A 73 -0.45 -6.28 11.50
N GLY A 74 -0.41 -7.60 11.37
CA GLY A 74 0.71 -8.35 10.79
C GLY A 74 0.43 -8.92 9.41
N ALA A 75 -0.80 -8.80 8.90
CA ALA A 75 -1.22 -9.53 7.71
C ALA A 75 -0.41 -9.15 6.46
N VAL A 76 -0.03 -7.88 6.31
CA VAL A 76 0.78 -7.46 5.16
C VAL A 76 2.13 -8.18 5.15
N LYS A 77 2.83 -8.16 6.28
CA LYS A 77 4.11 -8.86 6.44
C LYS A 77 3.95 -10.36 6.21
N GLU A 78 2.97 -11.01 6.85
CA GLU A 78 2.75 -12.45 6.73
C GLU A 78 2.50 -12.91 5.29
N ASN A 79 1.81 -12.08 4.49
CA ASN A 79 1.49 -12.43 3.11
C ASN A 79 2.58 -12.04 2.11
N LEU A 80 3.42 -11.05 2.41
CA LEU A 80 4.35 -10.46 1.45
C LEU A 80 5.84 -10.55 1.83
N CYS A 81 6.20 -11.07 3.01
CA CYS A 81 7.59 -11.10 3.50
C CYS A 81 8.56 -11.90 2.63
N ASP A 82 8.06 -12.85 1.83
CA ASP A 82 8.86 -13.65 0.90
C ASP A 82 8.59 -13.29 -0.57
N GLN A 83 7.82 -12.22 -0.81
CA GLN A 83 7.41 -11.81 -2.15
C GLN A 83 8.21 -10.59 -2.61
N LYS A 84 8.80 -10.71 -3.81
CA LYS A 84 9.37 -9.57 -4.53
C LYS A 84 8.22 -8.70 -5.07
N VAL A 85 7.93 -7.60 -4.39
CA VAL A 85 6.77 -6.74 -4.71
C VAL A 85 7.13 -5.35 -5.22
N LEU A 86 6.34 -4.83 -6.15
CA LEU A 86 6.27 -3.41 -6.49
C LEU A 86 4.94 -2.85 -6.00
N ILE A 87 4.97 -2.01 -4.98
CA ILE A 87 3.76 -1.37 -4.44
C ILE A 87 3.89 0.14 -4.64
N ILE A 88 2.90 0.73 -5.30
CA ILE A 88 2.77 2.18 -5.40
C ILE A 88 1.58 2.62 -4.56
N LEU A 89 1.85 3.49 -3.59
CA LEU A 89 0.86 4.12 -2.73
C LEU A 89 0.66 5.57 -3.19
N ASP A 90 -0.46 5.86 -3.86
CA ASP A 90 -0.77 7.19 -4.39
C ASP A 90 -1.64 7.99 -3.40
N ASP A 91 -1.44 9.31 -3.36
CA ASP A 91 -2.13 10.25 -2.47
C ASP A 91 -2.06 9.88 -0.97
N VAL A 92 -0.90 9.38 -0.52
CA VAL A 92 -0.59 9.23 0.91
C VAL A 92 -0.56 10.61 1.57
N ASN A 93 -1.45 10.82 2.55
CA ASN A 93 -1.60 12.10 3.24
C ASN A 93 -1.57 11.96 4.77
N ASN A 94 -1.44 10.75 5.30
CA ASN A 94 -1.35 10.47 6.72
C ASN A 94 -0.31 9.37 7.00
N LEU A 95 0.48 9.54 8.06
CA LEU A 95 1.47 8.56 8.49
C LEU A 95 0.85 7.19 8.80
N ASN A 96 -0.37 7.16 9.36
CA ASN A 96 -1.09 5.92 9.66
C ASN A 96 -1.31 5.04 8.42
N GLN A 97 -1.38 5.62 7.21
CA GLN A 97 -1.49 4.84 5.97
C GLN A 97 -0.18 4.11 5.64
N LEU A 98 0.96 4.77 5.87
CA LEU A 98 2.28 4.16 5.68
C LEU A 98 2.53 3.09 6.74
N GLU A 99 2.27 3.38 8.02
CA GLU A 99 2.41 2.42 9.11
C GLU A 99 1.45 1.22 8.97
N ALA A 100 0.28 1.41 8.36
CA ALA A 100 -0.62 0.30 8.07
C ALA A 100 -0.07 -0.63 6.98
N LEU A 101 0.56 -0.09 5.94
CA LEU A 101 0.83 -0.81 4.68
C LEU A 101 2.31 -1.13 4.44
N ALA A 102 3.23 -0.40 5.05
CA ALA A 102 4.67 -0.46 4.76
C ALA A 102 5.51 0.10 5.94
N ASP A 103 5.21 -0.34 7.17
CA ASP A 103 5.86 0.16 8.39
C ASP A 103 7.36 -0.13 8.45
N GLU A 104 7.74 -1.37 8.10
CA GLU A 104 9.14 -1.79 8.04
C GLU A 104 9.47 -2.37 6.68
N THR A 105 10.73 -2.19 6.25
CA THR A 105 11.23 -2.83 5.02
C THR A 105 11.27 -4.35 5.09
N THR A 106 11.20 -4.93 6.30
CA THR A 106 11.16 -6.39 6.54
C THR A 106 9.82 -7.03 6.17
N TRP A 107 8.81 -6.24 5.84
CA TRP A 107 7.48 -6.72 5.46
C TRP A 107 7.43 -7.30 4.04
N PHE A 108 8.48 -7.08 3.25
CA PHE A 108 8.55 -7.46 1.84
C PHE A 108 9.80 -8.28 1.56
N GLY A 109 9.68 -9.22 0.65
CA GLY A 109 10.78 -10.07 0.22
C GLY A 109 11.78 -9.36 -0.70
N PRO A 110 12.96 -9.98 -0.90
CA PRO A 110 13.99 -9.49 -1.82
C PRO A 110 13.57 -9.54 -3.30
#